data_AF-A0AAN0VZ64-F1
#
_entry.id   AF-A0AAN0VZ64-F1
#
_cell.length_a   1.000
_cell.length_b   1.000
_cell.length_c   1.000
_cell.angle_alpha   90.00
_cell.angle_beta   90.00
_cell.angle_gamma   90.00
#
_symmetry.space_group_name_H-M   'P 1'
#
loop_
_entity.id
_entity.type
_entity.pdbx_description
1 polymer ?
#
loop_
_entity_poly.entity_id
_entity_poly.type
_entity_poly.pdbx_seq_one_letter_code
_entity_poly.pdbx_strand_id
1 'polypeptide(L)'
;MNAKIIYLVFALLLGSVFIPAGATNDDSTEQEQEQVTHELEAMLNAAKQYQLDTGRALEITPDTNVEYGYLAIDNLIEDPGIEGWNGPYLPYSNDWFGFEQYVSHPEYIAAQLLAKEDTEWNKGSTPEGCNENSTSCKIAACIWSVPEKVAKGINEEIDGIQSVKDVDSTGVIRYNGGSLVWIVCMTGDEYKLP
;
A
#
# COMPACT_ATOMS: atom_id res chain seq x y z
N MET A 1 36.17 73.82 26.31
CA MET A 1 34.87 74.37 25.90
C MET A 1 34.67 74.02 24.43
N ASN A 2 33.48 73.52 24.10
CA ASN A 2 32.94 73.15 22.78
C ASN A 2 33.13 71.71 22.32
N ALA A 3 31.98 71.12 22.01
CA ALA A 3 31.68 69.72 21.80
C ALA A 3 31.26 69.47 20.34
N LYS A 4 31.05 68.16 20.05
CA LYS A 4 30.45 67.53 18.85
C LYS A 4 31.48 67.30 17.73
N ILE A 5 31.60 66.12 17.13
CA ILE A 5 30.54 65.34 16.48
C ILE A 5 30.87 63.83 16.54
N ILE A 6 29.81 63.05 16.75
CA ILE A 6 29.70 61.58 16.75
C ILE A 6 29.81 61.05 15.31
N TYR A 7 30.57 59.97 15.08
CA TYR A 7 30.21 58.94 14.09
C TYR A 7 30.61 57.55 14.60
N LEU A 8 29.57 56.78 14.93
CA LEU A 8 29.54 55.32 15.00
C LEU A 8 29.88 54.74 13.63
N VAL A 9 30.77 53.74 13.56
CA VAL A 9 30.56 52.53 12.73
C VAL A 9 31.20 51.35 13.45
N PHE A 10 30.38 50.57 14.16
CA PHE A 10 30.70 49.22 14.60
C PHE A 10 30.50 48.28 13.40
N ALA A 11 31.58 47.77 12.82
CA ALA A 11 31.50 46.66 11.86
C ALA A 11 31.67 45.33 12.62
N LEU A 12 30.55 44.78 13.08
CA LEU A 12 30.47 43.40 13.56
C LEU A 12 30.54 42.47 12.34
N LEU A 13 31.69 41.86 12.11
CA LEU A 13 31.83 40.71 11.22
C LEU A 13 31.22 39.49 11.92
N LEU A 14 29.91 39.30 11.72
CA LEU A 14 29.24 38.04 11.99
C LEU A 14 29.66 37.06 10.88
N GLY A 15 30.64 36.21 11.19
CA GLY A 15 30.89 35.01 10.41
C GLY A 15 29.73 34.05 10.58
N SER A 16 28.68 34.18 9.76
CA SER A 16 27.64 33.17 9.64
C SER A 16 28.25 31.94 8.99
N VAL A 17 28.58 30.92 9.80
CA VAL A 17 28.80 29.57 9.30
C VAL A 17 27.43 29.09 8.85
N PHE A 18 27.16 29.20 7.54
CA PHE A 18 26.07 28.47 6.93
C PHE A 18 26.43 26.99 7.01
N ILE A 19 25.81 26.29 7.96
CA ILE A 19 25.69 24.83 7.87
C ILE A 19 24.59 24.60 6.85
N PRO A 20 24.86 24.09 5.63
CA PRO A 20 23.78 23.54 4.84
C PRO A 20 23.23 22.36 5.65
N ALA A 21 21.98 22.48 6.09
CA ALA A 21 21.23 21.33 6.57
C ALA A 21 21.20 20.31 5.42
N GLY A 22 22.00 19.27 5.56
CA GLY A 22 22.04 18.15 4.62
C GLY A 22 20.71 17.41 4.63
N ALA A 23 20.34 16.92 3.45
CA ALA A 23 19.16 16.13 3.11
C ALA A 23 18.52 15.33 4.27
N THR A 24 17.26 15.64 4.58
CA THR A 24 16.37 14.84 5.44
C THR A 24 15.28 14.12 4.64
N ASN A 25 15.38 14.08 3.31
CA ASN A 25 14.31 13.56 2.45
C ASN A 25 14.40 12.04 2.23
N ASP A 26 15.62 11.49 2.16
CA ASP A 26 15.80 10.05 1.88
C ASP A 26 15.27 9.20 3.04
N ASP A 27 15.56 9.57 4.28
CA ASP A 27 15.07 8.90 5.50
C ASP A 27 13.53 8.87 5.57
N SER A 28 12.84 9.93 5.14
CA SER A 28 11.37 9.96 5.13
C SER A 28 10.75 9.08 4.05
N THR A 29 11.42 8.90 2.91
CA THR A 29 10.92 8.06 1.82
C THR A 29 11.15 6.58 2.13
N GLU A 30 12.31 6.23 2.69
CA GLU A 30 12.60 4.86 3.15
C GLU A 30 11.61 4.42 4.25
N GLN A 31 11.33 5.29 5.22
CA GLN A 31 10.30 5.03 6.25
C GLN A 31 8.91 4.80 5.64
N GLU A 32 8.53 5.58 4.62
CA GLU A 32 7.24 5.40 3.94
C GLU A 32 7.21 4.09 3.12
N GLN A 33 8.32 3.67 2.52
CA GLN A 33 8.45 2.38 1.83
C GLN A 33 8.28 1.20 2.79
N GLU A 34 8.97 1.23 3.93
CA GLU A 34 8.86 0.22 4.98
C GLU A 34 7.41 0.14 5.50
N GLN A 35 6.78 1.29 5.70
CA GLN A 35 5.40 1.37 6.15
C GLN A 35 4.40 0.74 5.16
N VAL A 36 4.43 1.13 3.88
CA VAL A 36 3.54 0.54 2.86
C VAL A 36 3.77 -0.96 2.76
N THR A 37 5.02 -1.40 2.83
CA THR A 37 5.38 -2.83 2.80
C THR A 37 4.77 -3.58 3.98
N HIS A 38 4.93 -3.05 5.20
CA HIS A 38 4.33 -3.64 6.40
C HIS A 38 2.80 -3.70 6.33
N GLU A 39 2.12 -2.68 5.79
CA GLU A 39 0.67 -2.70 5.65
C GLU A 39 0.20 -3.74 4.61
N LEU A 40 0.91 -3.87 3.48
CA LEU A 40 0.64 -4.93 2.50
C LEU A 40 0.80 -6.32 3.11
N GLU A 41 1.87 -6.55 3.88
CA GLU A 41 2.10 -7.80 4.61
C GLU A 41 1.05 -8.05 5.69
N ALA A 42 0.65 -7.01 6.43
CA ALA A 42 -0.37 -7.09 7.46
C ALA A 42 -1.72 -7.53 6.87
N MET A 43 -2.11 -7.00 5.71
CA MET A 43 -3.32 -7.42 5.00
C MET A 43 -3.28 -8.89 4.56
N LEU A 44 -2.16 -9.35 4.02
CA LEU A 44 -1.97 -10.75 3.64
C LEU A 44 -2.02 -11.67 4.88
N ASN A 45 -1.37 -11.27 5.97
CA ASN A 45 -1.36 -12.00 7.23
C ASN A 45 -2.73 -12.03 7.91
N ALA A 46 -3.52 -10.95 7.80
CA ALA A 46 -4.88 -10.90 8.33
C ALA A 46 -5.80 -11.91 7.62
N ALA A 47 -5.72 -12.00 6.30
CA ALA A 47 -6.46 -13.02 5.53
C ALA A 47 -6.04 -14.45 5.91
N LYS A 48 -4.74 -14.68 6.13
CA LYS A 48 -4.22 -15.96 6.61
C LYS A 48 -4.71 -16.31 8.01
N GLN A 49 -4.70 -15.35 8.94
CA GLN A 49 -5.19 -15.56 10.30
C GLN A 49 -6.70 -15.84 10.31
N TYR A 50 -7.48 -15.11 9.52
CA TYR A 50 -8.90 -15.40 9.31
C TYR A 50 -9.13 -16.84 8.86
N GLN A 51 -8.33 -17.34 7.92
CA GLN A 51 -8.44 -18.72 7.45
C GLN A 51 -8.06 -19.74 8.52
N LEU A 52 -7.05 -19.46 9.35
CA LEU A 52 -6.65 -20.32 10.45
C LEU A 52 -7.74 -20.41 11.52
N ASP A 53 -8.39 -19.29 11.81
CA ASP A 53 -9.40 -19.17 12.88
C ASP A 53 -10.74 -19.78 12.48
N THR A 54 -11.19 -19.52 11.26
CA THR A 54 -12.51 -19.94 10.76
C THR A 54 -12.48 -21.25 9.98
N GLY A 55 -11.29 -21.68 9.54
CA GLY A 55 -11.12 -22.79 8.60
C GLY A 55 -11.56 -22.48 7.17
N ARG A 56 -11.90 -21.22 6.85
CA ARG A 56 -12.43 -20.79 5.54
C ARG A 56 -11.55 -19.70 4.95
N ALA A 57 -11.23 -19.78 3.67
CA ALA A 57 -10.62 -18.64 2.97
C ALA A 57 -11.61 -17.47 2.90
N LEU A 58 -11.12 -16.25 2.73
CA LEU A 58 -11.98 -15.12 2.39
C LEU A 58 -12.67 -15.41 1.06
N GLU A 59 -13.97 -15.16 0.98
CA GLU A 59 -14.75 -15.40 -0.23
C GLU A 59 -14.59 -14.23 -1.22
N ILE A 60 -14.69 -14.49 -2.52
CA ILE A 60 -14.82 -13.44 -3.53
C ILE A 60 -16.20 -12.81 -3.37
N THR A 61 -16.27 -11.50 -3.17
CA THR A 61 -17.55 -10.83 -2.92
C THR A 61 -18.44 -10.85 -4.17
N PRO A 62 -19.75 -11.15 -4.04
CA PRO A 62 -20.71 -10.98 -5.12
C PRO A 62 -21.12 -9.51 -5.33
N ASP A 63 -20.73 -8.60 -4.44
CA ASP A 63 -21.13 -7.18 -4.48
C ASP A 63 -20.39 -6.39 -5.58
N THR A 64 -19.39 -7.01 -6.21
CA THR A 64 -18.60 -6.43 -7.30
C THR A 64 -18.57 -7.37 -8.50
N ASN A 65 -17.89 -6.98 -9.59
CA ASN A 65 -17.67 -7.92 -10.70
C ASN A 65 -16.69 -9.02 -10.25
N VAL A 66 -17.20 -10.24 -10.13
CA VAL A 66 -16.45 -11.43 -9.72
C VAL A 66 -15.22 -11.72 -10.59
N GLU A 67 -15.22 -11.27 -11.85
CA GLU A 67 -14.05 -11.39 -12.75
C GLU A 67 -12.82 -10.63 -12.25
N TYR A 68 -12.99 -9.66 -11.35
CA TYR A 68 -11.89 -8.92 -10.74
C TYR A 68 -11.32 -9.60 -9.49
N GLY A 69 -12.04 -10.56 -8.91
CA GLY A 69 -11.56 -11.34 -7.77
C GLY A 69 -11.48 -10.58 -6.45
N TYR A 70 -12.29 -9.54 -6.24
CA TYR A 70 -12.33 -8.81 -4.97
C TYR A 70 -12.71 -9.73 -3.81
N LEU A 71 -11.89 -9.77 -2.76
CA LEU A 71 -12.14 -10.56 -1.56
C LEU A 71 -12.91 -9.73 -0.53
N ALA A 72 -13.83 -10.39 0.18
CA ALA A 72 -14.66 -9.83 1.25
C ALA A 72 -13.84 -9.35 2.47
N ILE A 73 -13.07 -8.28 2.29
CA ILE A 73 -12.14 -7.71 3.27
C ILE A 73 -12.85 -7.13 4.50
N ASP A 74 -14.15 -6.83 4.40
CA ASP A 74 -15.03 -6.46 5.50
C ASP A 74 -15.10 -7.53 6.59
N ASN A 75 -15.00 -8.82 6.20
CA ASN A 75 -14.93 -9.93 7.16
C ASN A 75 -13.64 -9.93 8.01
N LEU A 76 -12.64 -9.11 7.63
CA LEU A 76 -11.45 -8.88 8.44
C LEU A 76 -11.60 -7.74 9.46
N ILE A 77 -12.65 -6.93 9.33
CA ILE A 77 -12.87 -5.70 10.11
C ILE A 77 -14.06 -5.86 11.05
N GLU A 78 -15.14 -6.49 10.58
CA GLU A 78 -16.38 -6.69 11.33
C GLU A 78 -16.71 -8.19 11.43
N ASP A 79 -17.38 -8.59 12.52
CA ASP A 79 -17.76 -9.99 12.75
C ASP A 79 -18.79 -10.44 11.70
N PRO A 80 -18.45 -11.40 10.81
CA PRO A 80 -19.36 -11.88 9.77
C PRO A 80 -20.37 -12.92 10.30
N GLY A 81 -20.38 -13.22 11.60
CA GLY A 81 -21.21 -14.25 12.21
C GLY A 81 -20.74 -15.68 11.91
N ILE A 82 -19.46 -15.85 11.61
CA ILE A 82 -18.84 -17.15 11.30
C ILE A 82 -18.22 -17.74 12.57
N GLU A 83 -18.46 -19.04 12.82
CA GLU A 83 -17.89 -19.75 13.95
C GLU A 83 -16.35 -19.71 13.90
N GLY A 84 -15.74 -19.43 15.07
CA GLY A 84 -14.28 -19.39 15.21
C GLY A 84 -13.64 -18.03 14.90
N TRP A 85 -14.40 -17.05 14.40
CA TRP A 85 -13.89 -15.71 14.14
C TRP A 85 -13.38 -15.03 15.42
N ASN A 86 -12.12 -14.55 15.43
CA ASN A 86 -11.50 -13.84 16.57
C ASN A 86 -10.98 -12.44 16.18
N GLY A 87 -11.54 -11.85 15.13
CA GLY A 87 -11.14 -10.51 14.70
C GLY A 87 -11.55 -9.41 15.70
N PRO A 88 -11.41 -8.13 15.31
CA PRO A 88 -10.94 -7.67 13.99
C PRO A 88 -9.48 -8.05 13.74
N TYR A 89 -9.16 -8.40 12.49
CA TYR A 89 -7.80 -8.72 12.05
C TYR A 89 -7.09 -7.51 11.43
N LEU A 90 -7.85 -6.52 10.98
CA LEU A 90 -7.33 -5.24 10.47
C LEU A 90 -7.90 -4.06 11.27
N PRO A 91 -7.07 -3.07 11.64
CA PRO A 91 -7.51 -1.87 12.36
C PRO A 91 -8.08 -0.80 11.42
N TYR A 92 -8.78 -1.20 10.36
CA TYR A 92 -9.32 -0.30 9.33
C TYR A 92 -10.77 0.06 9.64
N SER A 93 -11.29 1.11 9.00
CA SER A 93 -12.74 1.35 8.99
C SER A 93 -13.38 0.71 7.77
N ASN A 94 -14.56 0.12 7.96
CA ASN A 94 -15.37 -0.49 6.91
C ASN A 94 -16.12 0.58 6.08
N ASP A 95 -15.42 1.67 5.72
CA ASP A 95 -15.94 2.72 4.86
C ASP A 95 -15.62 2.38 3.41
N TRP A 96 -16.66 2.09 2.61
CA TRP A 96 -16.51 1.76 1.21
C TRP A 96 -16.24 3.00 0.36
N PHE A 97 -15.15 2.99 -0.41
CA PHE A 97 -14.76 4.09 -1.29
C PHE A 97 -15.03 3.77 -2.78
N GLY A 98 -16.17 4.18 -3.33
CA GLY A 98 -16.48 4.02 -4.76
C GLY A 98 -17.36 2.81 -5.07
N PHE A 99 -17.26 2.27 -6.28
CA PHE A 99 -18.12 1.17 -6.78
C PHE A 99 -17.47 -0.22 -6.74
N GLU A 100 -16.23 -0.32 -6.23
CA GLU A 100 -15.51 -1.58 -6.06
C GLU A 100 -15.22 -1.79 -4.56
N GLN A 101 -14.83 -3.00 -4.14
CA GLN A 101 -14.64 -3.31 -2.73
C GLN A 101 -13.29 -2.77 -2.24
N TYR A 102 -13.35 -1.54 -1.75
CA TYR A 102 -12.29 -0.84 -1.06
C TYR A 102 -12.68 -0.64 0.39
N VAL A 103 -11.72 -0.76 1.31
CA VAL A 103 -11.87 -0.30 2.70
C VAL A 103 -10.98 0.91 2.94
N SER A 104 -11.37 1.75 3.89
CA SER A 104 -10.55 2.90 4.27
C SER A 104 -9.20 2.42 4.80
N HIS A 105 -8.13 3.03 4.30
CA HIS A 105 -6.81 2.82 4.87
C HIS A 105 -6.52 3.98 5.85
N PRO A 106 -5.88 3.72 7.01
CA PRO A 106 -5.63 4.76 8.02
C PRO A 106 -4.78 5.93 7.49
N GLU A 107 -3.89 5.64 6.53
CA GLU A 107 -2.90 6.60 6.01
C GLU A 107 -3.00 6.86 4.50
N TYR A 108 -3.73 6.01 3.79
CA TYR A 108 -3.88 6.05 2.33
C TYR A 108 -5.36 6.11 1.99
N ILE A 109 -5.70 6.31 0.71
CA ILE A 109 -7.11 6.49 0.34
C ILE A 109 -7.92 5.20 0.49
N ALA A 110 -7.33 4.06 0.12
CA ALA A 110 -8.04 2.79 0.08
C ALA A 110 -7.08 1.60 0.12
N ALA A 111 -7.57 0.50 0.67
CA ALA A 111 -6.95 -0.81 0.64
C ALA A 111 -7.92 -1.87 0.10
N GLN A 112 -7.38 -2.90 -0.55
CA GLN A 112 -8.17 -4.01 -1.09
C GLN A 112 -7.39 -5.34 -1.03
N LEU A 113 -8.13 -6.44 -0.91
CA LEU A 113 -7.61 -7.80 -1.08
C LEU A 113 -8.24 -8.42 -2.34
N LEU A 114 -7.44 -9.17 -3.09
CA LEU A 114 -7.83 -9.77 -4.35
C LEU A 114 -7.41 -11.24 -4.38
N ALA A 115 -8.22 -12.10 -4.97
CA ALA A 115 -7.82 -13.42 -5.44
C ALA A 115 -7.55 -13.32 -6.94
N LYS A 116 -6.28 -13.44 -7.34
CA LYS A 116 -5.83 -13.24 -8.72
C LYS A 116 -5.23 -14.53 -9.27
N GLU A 117 -5.46 -14.78 -10.55
CA GLU A 117 -4.72 -15.81 -11.25
C GLU A 117 -3.22 -15.50 -11.18
N ASP A 118 -2.38 -16.55 -11.13
CA ASP A 118 -0.92 -16.41 -11.15
C ASP A 118 -0.42 -16.12 -12.57
N THR A 119 -0.84 -14.97 -13.10
CA THR A 119 -0.55 -14.45 -14.44
C THR A 119 -0.07 -13.01 -14.36
N GLU A 120 0.32 -12.41 -15.48
CA GLU A 120 0.70 -11.00 -15.55
C GLU A 120 -0.55 -10.10 -15.40
N TRP A 121 -0.52 -9.20 -14.42
CA TRP A 121 -1.53 -8.16 -14.20
C TRP A 121 -0.89 -7.00 -13.42
N ASN A 122 -1.42 -5.79 -13.56
CA ASN A 122 -0.74 -4.58 -13.06
C ASN A 122 -1.61 -3.62 -12.23
N LYS A 123 -2.94 -3.66 -12.34
CA LYS A 123 -3.82 -2.67 -11.71
C LYS A 123 -4.65 -3.23 -10.55
N GLY A 124 -4.44 -4.49 -10.13
CA GLY A 124 -5.26 -5.19 -9.12
C GLY A 124 -6.70 -5.42 -9.60
N SER A 125 -7.42 -4.32 -9.85
CA SER A 125 -8.74 -4.14 -10.46
C SER A 125 -8.75 -4.43 -11.98
N THR A 126 -8.27 -5.60 -12.38
CA THR A 126 -8.24 -6.11 -13.77
C THR A 126 -8.83 -7.52 -13.84
N PRO A 127 -9.41 -7.97 -14.97
CA PRO A 127 -10.32 -9.12 -15.01
C PRO A 127 -9.63 -10.51 -14.95
N GLU A 128 -8.45 -10.58 -14.34
CA GLU A 128 -7.71 -11.82 -14.05
C GLU A 128 -7.97 -12.31 -12.61
N GLY A 129 -9.21 -12.14 -12.14
CA GLY A 129 -9.68 -12.70 -10.87
C GLY A 129 -9.80 -14.22 -10.93
N CYS A 130 -9.53 -14.87 -9.81
CA CYS A 130 -9.67 -16.32 -9.68
C CYS A 130 -11.09 -16.81 -9.90
N ASN A 131 -11.22 -17.91 -10.63
CA ASN A 131 -12.48 -18.59 -10.93
C ASN A 131 -12.28 -20.12 -10.96
N GLU A 132 -13.37 -20.88 -11.10
CA GLU A 132 -13.34 -22.34 -11.07
C GLU A 132 -12.43 -23.00 -12.12
N ASN A 133 -12.09 -22.28 -13.19
CA ASN A 133 -11.20 -22.76 -14.25
C ASN A 133 -9.74 -22.32 -14.07
N SER A 134 -9.45 -21.49 -13.06
CA SER A 134 -8.09 -21.01 -12.79
C SER A 134 -7.19 -22.17 -12.37
N THR A 135 -5.98 -22.20 -12.93
CA THR A 135 -5.01 -23.29 -12.66
C THR A 135 -4.17 -23.03 -11.41
N SER A 136 -3.88 -21.76 -11.13
CA SER A 136 -3.12 -21.29 -9.99
C SER A 136 -3.64 -19.91 -9.58
N CYS A 137 -3.71 -19.66 -8.29
CA CYS A 137 -4.36 -18.51 -7.70
C CYS A 137 -3.55 -18.02 -6.51
N LYS A 138 -3.39 -16.70 -6.40
CA LYS A 138 -2.73 -16.06 -5.25
C LYS A 138 -3.61 -14.98 -4.66
N ILE A 139 -3.48 -14.81 -3.36
CA ILE A 139 -4.00 -13.60 -2.71
C ILE A 139 -3.08 -12.43 -3.03
N ALA A 140 -3.64 -11.24 -3.22
CA ALA A 140 -2.88 -10.01 -3.37
C ALA A 140 -3.49 -8.91 -2.51
N ALA A 141 -2.64 -8.21 -1.75
CA ALA A 141 -3.00 -6.98 -1.07
C ALA A 141 -2.63 -5.81 -1.96
N CYS A 142 -3.48 -4.77 -2.02
CA CYS A 142 -3.14 -3.53 -2.73
C CYS A 142 -3.52 -2.30 -1.91
N ILE A 143 -2.68 -1.27 -2.00
CA ILE A 143 -2.88 0.04 -1.40
C ILE A 143 -2.90 1.09 -2.51
N TRP A 144 -3.85 2.02 -2.43
CA TRP A 144 -4.05 3.08 -3.41
C TRP A 144 -3.47 4.42 -2.95
N SER A 145 -3.09 5.23 -3.93
CA SER A 145 -2.54 6.58 -3.71
C SER A 145 -1.18 6.61 -3.03
N VAL A 146 -0.37 5.58 -3.31
CA VAL A 146 1.04 5.54 -2.92
C VAL A 146 1.82 6.53 -3.80
N PRO A 147 2.81 7.29 -3.26
CA PRO A 147 3.67 8.13 -4.09
C PRO A 147 4.54 7.32 -5.05
N GLU A 148 4.82 7.85 -6.25
CA GLU A 148 5.65 7.17 -7.26
C GLU A 148 7.00 6.68 -6.71
N LYS A 149 7.71 7.54 -5.98
CA LYS A 149 9.03 7.20 -5.43
C LYS A 149 8.96 6.07 -4.41
N VAL A 150 7.86 5.99 -3.67
CA VAL A 150 7.62 4.92 -2.70
C VAL A 150 7.30 3.63 -3.45
N ALA A 151 6.36 3.68 -4.40
CA ALA A 151 5.98 2.52 -5.21
C ALA A 151 7.17 1.88 -5.97
N LYS A 152 7.96 2.70 -6.67
CA LYS A 152 9.15 2.23 -7.40
C LYS A 152 10.27 1.79 -6.46
N GLY A 153 10.41 2.42 -5.30
CA GLY A 153 11.39 2.06 -4.29
C GLY A 153 11.10 0.69 -3.67
N ILE A 154 9.85 0.40 -3.31
CA ILE A 154 9.43 -0.92 -2.81
C ILE A 154 9.72 -2.00 -3.85
N ASN A 155 9.45 -1.75 -5.13
CA ASN A 155 9.77 -2.68 -6.21
C ASN A 155 11.28 -2.95 -6.34
N GLU A 156 12.11 -1.92 -6.19
CA GLU A 156 13.57 -2.07 -6.18
C GLU A 156 14.04 -2.85 -4.95
N GLU A 157 13.49 -2.57 -3.77
CA GLU A 157 13.86 -3.21 -2.51
C GLU A 157 13.50 -4.71 -2.49
N ILE A 158 12.28 -5.06 -2.91
CA ILE A 158 11.73 -6.42 -2.76
C ILE A 158 12.04 -7.29 -3.97
N ASP A 159 11.78 -6.79 -5.19
CA ASP A 159 11.98 -7.57 -6.42
C ASP A 159 13.38 -7.34 -7.04
N GLY A 160 14.17 -6.40 -6.53
CA GLY A 160 15.50 -6.08 -7.06
C GLY A 160 15.45 -5.36 -8.42
N ILE A 161 14.29 -4.81 -8.80
CA ILE A 161 14.06 -4.21 -10.13
C ILE A 161 13.88 -2.70 -9.98
N GLN A 162 14.90 -1.96 -10.39
CA GLN A 162 14.80 -0.52 -10.59
C GLN A 162 14.16 -0.21 -11.95
N SER A 163 12.84 0.00 -11.95
CA SER A 163 12.07 0.24 -13.16
C SER A 163 11.77 1.73 -13.38
N VAL A 164 12.02 2.21 -14.60
CA VAL A 164 11.60 3.55 -15.04
C VAL A 164 10.17 3.55 -15.60
N LYS A 165 9.53 2.38 -15.69
CA LYS A 165 8.18 2.24 -16.24
C LYS A 165 7.15 2.65 -15.20
N ASP A 166 5.99 3.10 -15.68
CA ASP A 166 4.83 3.39 -14.84
C ASP A 166 4.01 2.14 -14.52
N VAL A 167 4.46 0.98 -14.99
CA VAL A 167 3.76 -0.30 -14.86
C VAL A 167 4.77 -1.40 -14.61
N ASP A 168 4.53 -2.19 -13.56
CA ASP A 168 5.12 -3.52 -13.38
C ASP A 168 4.00 -4.54 -13.13
N SER A 169 4.09 -5.68 -13.82
CA SER A 169 3.09 -6.76 -13.84
C SER A 169 3.66 -8.11 -13.42
N THR A 170 4.92 -8.13 -12.98
CA THR A 170 5.69 -9.33 -12.64
C THR A 170 6.32 -9.19 -11.27
N GLY A 171 6.83 -10.27 -10.69
CA GLY A 171 7.41 -10.22 -9.35
C GLY A 171 6.38 -10.32 -8.24
N VAL A 172 6.86 -10.09 -7.02
CA VAL A 172 6.03 -10.05 -5.81
C VAL A 172 5.26 -8.74 -5.75
N ILE A 173 5.93 -7.64 -6.10
CA ILE A 173 5.40 -6.30 -6.13
C ILE A 173 4.91 -5.96 -7.53
N ARG A 174 3.70 -5.43 -7.61
CA ARG A 174 3.08 -5.01 -8.86
C ARG A 174 2.56 -3.62 -8.68
N TYR A 175 2.78 -2.76 -9.65
CA TYR A 175 2.34 -1.38 -9.54
C TYR A 175 1.83 -0.82 -10.87
N ASN A 176 0.93 0.13 -10.76
CA ASN A 176 0.44 0.91 -11.89
C ASN A 176 0.32 2.38 -11.48
N GLY A 177 1.04 3.22 -12.22
CA GLY A 177 0.97 4.67 -12.11
C GLY A 177 -0.11 5.25 -13.01
N GLY A 178 -0.91 6.15 -12.44
CA GLY A 178 -1.76 7.07 -13.19
C GLY A 178 -1.27 8.52 -13.04
N SER A 179 -1.94 9.46 -13.73
CA SER A 179 -1.56 10.88 -13.71
C SER A 179 -1.61 11.56 -12.34
N LEU A 180 -2.19 10.93 -11.31
CA LEU A 180 -2.40 11.53 -9.98
C LEU A 180 -2.17 10.57 -8.80
N VAL A 181 -2.29 9.26 -8.99
CA VAL A 181 -2.19 8.25 -7.92
C VAL A 181 -1.56 6.98 -8.46
N TRP A 182 -0.81 6.26 -7.60
CA TRP A 182 -0.29 4.94 -7.90
C TRP A 182 -0.99 3.90 -7.04
N ILE A 183 -1.14 2.71 -7.59
CA ILE A 183 -1.49 1.51 -6.84
C ILE A 183 -0.23 0.66 -6.69
N VAL A 184 0.00 0.14 -5.49
CA VAL A 184 1.01 -0.87 -5.20
C VAL A 184 0.32 -2.09 -4.66
N CYS A 185 0.65 -3.25 -5.22
CA CYS A 185 0.15 -4.54 -4.80
C CYS A 185 1.30 -5.46 -4.42
N MET A 186 1.07 -6.31 -3.43
CA MET A 186 1.94 -7.41 -3.04
C MET A 186 1.20 -8.74 -3.21
N THR A 187 1.78 -9.65 -3.97
CA THR A 187 1.29 -11.03 -4.08
C THR A 187 1.75 -11.86 -2.90
N GLY A 188 0.82 -12.63 -2.32
CA GLY A 188 1.06 -13.47 -1.14
C GLY A 188 0.95 -14.97 -1.44
N ASP A 189 0.46 -15.70 -0.45
CA ASP A 189 0.30 -17.16 -0.50
C ASP A 189 -0.71 -17.62 -1.58
N GLU A 190 -0.66 -18.91 -1.90
CA GLU A 190 -1.63 -19.56 -2.78
C GLU A 190 -3.05 -19.43 -2.21
N TYR A 191 -3.98 -18.98 -3.05
CA TYR A 191 -5.40 -18.87 -2.74
C TYR A 191 -6.15 -20.08 -3.33
N LYS A 192 -6.95 -20.74 -2.48
CA LYS A 192 -7.84 -21.82 -2.90
C LYS A 192 -9.27 -21.30 -2.83
N LEU A 193 -10.00 -21.51 -3.92
CA LEU A 193 -11.43 -21.21 -3.94
C LEU A 193 -12.14 -22.00 -2.81
N PRO A 194 -13.04 -21.35 -2.05
CA PRO A 194 -13.81 -21.96 -0.97
C PRO A 194 -14.68 -23.15 -1.40
#